data_AF-A0A7C3WWL8-F1
#
_entry.id   AF-A0A7C3WWL8-F1
#
_cell.length_a   1.000
_cell.length_b   1.000
_cell.length_c   1.000
_cell.angle_alpha   90.00
_cell.angle_beta   90.00
_cell.angle_gamma   90.00
#
_symmetry.space_group_name_H-M   'P 1'
#
loop_
_entity.id
_entity.type
_entity.pdbx_description
1 polymer ?
#
loop_
_entity_poly.entity_id
_entity_poly.type
_entity_poly.pdbx_seq_one_letter_code
_entity_poly.pdbx_strand_id
1 'polypeptide(L)'
;MIRRKVKSFELVMISGMLIFLAYVHLLQAISARRGARMAICAANLKQIGLAVHMYCQDYDNWLPPAYCQFCDKYWVEILEPYIFKSISPKQKQNPLICPSDKNHIWRGTNYIYNGYYGF
;
A
#
# COMPACT_ATOMS: atom_id res chain seq x y z
N MET A 1 -43.75 23.87 25.54
CA MET A 1 -43.14 23.54 24.23
C MET A 1 -42.84 24.83 23.48
N ILE A 2 -41.61 25.33 23.52
CA ILE A 2 -41.23 26.60 22.85
C ILE A 2 -40.95 26.31 21.37
N ARG A 3 -41.91 26.58 20.48
CA ARG A 3 -41.67 26.57 19.02
C ARG A 3 -41.05 27.90 18.62
N ARG A 4 -39.71 27.98 18.55
CA ARG A 4 -39.02 29.10 17.89
C ARG A 4 -39.19 28.95 16.38
N LYS A 5 -39.75 29.97 15.72
CA LYS A 5 -39.78 30.06 14.25
C LYS A 5 -38.38 30.43 13.76
N VAL A 6 -37.62 29.45 13.30
CA VAL A 6 -36.36 29.66 12.59
C VAL A 6 -36.65 30.29 11.23
N LYS A 7 -35.92 31.36 10.88
CA LYS A 7 -36.08 32.02 9.58
C LYS A 7 -35.34 31.23 8.52
N SER A 8 -35.95 31.04 7.34
CA SER A 8 -35.37 30.21 6.28
C SER A 8 -33.97 30.65 5.84
N PHE A 9 -33.66 31.95 5.91
CA PHE A 9 -32.33 32.46 5.56
C PHE A 9 -31.24 32.06 6.56
N GLU A 10 -31.55 31.94 7.86
CA GLU A 10 -30.56 31.57 8.89
C GLU A 10 -30.10 30.14 8.66
N LEU A 11 -31.04 29.25 8.34
CA LEU A 11 -30.75 27.85 8.02
C LEU A 11 -29.90 27.73 6.74
N VAL A 12 -30.20 28.54 5.72
CA VAL A 12 -29.52 28.50 4.42
C VAL A 12 -28.11 29.09 4.49
N MET A 13 -27.90 30.18 5.23
CA MET A 13 -26.56 30.75 5.42
C MET A 13 -25.64 29.76 6.13
N ILE A 14 -26.15 29.11 7.18
CA ILE A 14 -25.39 28.13 7.97
C ILE A 14 -25.06 26.89 7.14
N SER A 15 -26.05 26.33 6.43
CA SER A 15 -25.80 25.15 5.59
C SER A 15 -24.90 25.48 4.40
N GLY A 16 -25.03 26.67 3.81
CA GLY A 16 -24.19 27.14 2.71
C GLY A 16 -22.71 27.20 3.09
N MET A 17 -22.37 27.79 4.24
CA MET A 17 -20.96 27.83 4.69
C MET A 17 -20.40 26.44 5.02
N LEU A 18 -21.22 25.55 5.60
CA LEU A 18 -20.79 24.19 5.93
C LEU A 18 -20.51 23.36 4.67
N ILE A 19 -21.36 23.48 3.64
CA ILE A 19 -21.16 22.82 2.35
C ILE A 19 -19.89 23.34 1.66
N PHE A 20 -19.66 24.66 1.70
CA PHE A 20 -18.46 25.27 1.13
C PHE A 20 -17.18 24.77 1.81
N LEU A 21 -17.15 24.76 3.14
CA LEU A 21 -15.99 24.24 3.91
C LEU A 21 -15.74 22.76 3.63
N ALA A 22 -16.80 21.93 3.60
CA ALA A 22 -16.68 20.52 3.28
C ALA A 22 -16.12 20.29 1.87
N TYR A 23 -16.56 21.09 0.89
CA TYR A 23 -16.08 21.02 -0.49
C TYR A 23 -14.56 21.24 -0.59
N VAL A 24 -14.03 22.29 0.05
CA VAL A 24 -12.58 22.59 0.02
C VAL A 24 -11.76 21.46 0.67
N HIS A 25 -12.25 20.85 1.76
CA HIS A 25 -11.55 19.73 2.41
C HIS A 25 -11.53 18.45 1.55
N LEU A 26 -12.56 18.22 0.75
CA LEU A 26 -12.64 17.05 -0.12
C LEU A 26 -11.65 17.14 -1.29
N LEU A 27 -11.41 18.32 -1.84
CA LEU A 27 -10.49 18.52 -2.97
C LEU A 27 -9.04 18.14 -2.60
N GLN A 28 -8.57 18.56 -1.43
CA GLN A 28 -7.23 18.20 -0.93
C GLN A 28 -7.07 16.72 -0.55
N ALA A 29 -8.18 16.00 -0.31
CA ALA A 29 -8.11 14.57 0.01
C ALA A 29 -7.61 13.71 -1.17
N ILE A 30 -7.78 14.17 -2.42
CA ILE A 30 -7.36 13.42 -3.61
C ILE A 30 -5.83 13.40 -3.76
N SER A 31 -5.16 14.53 -3.50
CA SER A 31 -3.70 14.61 -3.51
C SER A 31 -3.13 13.88 -2.30
N ALA A 32 -3.71 14.06 -1.11
CA ALA A 32 -3.31 13.35 0.11
C ALA A 32 -3.41 11.81 -0.05
N ARG A 33 -4.48 11.31 -0.68
CA ARG A 33 -4.62 9.86 -0.97
C ARG A 33 -3.53 9.33 -1.90
N ARG A 34 -3.12 10.11 -2.91
CA ARG A 34 -1.99 9.74 -3.78
C ARG A 34 -0.68 9.69 -2.99
N GLY A 35 -0.41 10.70 -2.16
CA GLY A 35 0.75 10.71 -1.28
C GLY A 35 0.77 9.54 -0.29
N ALA A 36 -0.38 9.21 0.31
CA ALA A 36 -0.51 8.07 1.21
C ALA A 36 -0.21 6.73 0.51
N ARG A 37 -0.71 6.53 -0.72
CA ARG A 37 -0.39 5.32 -1.51
C ARG A 37 1.10 5.23 -1.82
N MET A 38 1.75 6.33 -2.18
CA MET A 38 3.20 6.38 -2.39
C MET A 38 3.97 6.04 -1.11
N ALA A 39 3.59 6.61 0.04
CA ALA A 39 4.20 6.32 1.33
C ALA A 39 4.08 4.83 1.71
N ILE A 40 2.91 4.22 1.46
CA ILE A 40 2.71 2.78 1.68
C ILE A 40 3.62 1.96 0.76
N CYS A 41 3.69 2.31 -0.53
CA CYS A 41 4.56 1.63 -1.49
C CYS A 41 6.04 1.72 -1.06
N ALA A 42 6.52 2.89 -0.64
CA ALA A 42 7.88 3.08 -0.14
C ALA A 42 8.15 2.29 1.15
N ALA A 43 7.18 2.27 2.08
CA ALA A 43 7.30 1.51 3.32
C ALA A 43 7.37 -0.01 3.06
N ASN A 44 6.55 -0.51 2.15
CA ASN A 44 6.59 -1.92 1.73
C ASN A 44 7.94 -2.28 1.09
N LEU A 45 8.48 -1.42 0.21
CA LEU A 45 9.79 -1.65 -0.41
C LEU A 45 10.92 -1.68 0.63
N LYS A 46 10.87 -0.79 1.63
CA LYS A 46 11.81 -0.83 2.76
C LYS A 46 11.70 -2.14 3.55
N GLN A 47 10.49 -2.65 3.78
CA GLN A 47 10.28 -3.93 4.45
C GLN A 47 10.89 -5.10 3.66
N ILE A 48 10.74 -5.10 2.32
CA ILE A 48 11.35 -6.11 1.45
C ILE A 48 12.88 -6.01 1.50
N GLY A 49 13.45 -4.79 1.40
CA GLY A 49 14.90 -4.60 1.49
C GLY A 49 15.50 -5.06 2.83
N LEU A 50 14.77 -4.83 3.93
CA LEU A 50 15.14 -5.35 5.25
C LEU A 50 15.08 -6.88 5.29
N ALA A 51 14.04 -7.49 4.71
CA ALA A 51 13.92 -8.94 4.64
C ALA A 51 15.06 -9.59 3.84
N VAL A 52 15.46 -8.97 2.72
CA VAL A 52 16.63 -9.40 1.93
C VAL A 52 17.91 -9.27 2.75
N HIS A 53 18.07 -8.17 3.49
CA HIS A 53 19.25 -7.99 4.34
C HIS A 53 19.32 -9.05 5.44
N MET A 54 18.20 -9.38 6.08
CA MET A 54 18.11 -10.46 7.07
C MET A 54 18.44 -11.82 6.44
N TYR A 55 17.93 -12.10 5.24
CA TYR A 55 18.30 -13.31 4.50
C TYR A 55 19.82 -13.39 4.27
N CYS A 56 20.44 -12.30 3.81
CA CYS A 56 21.89 -12.28 3.60
C CYS A 56 22.67 -12.56 4.90
N GLN A 57 22.16 -12.08 6.04
CA GLN A 57 22.79 -12.33 7.34
C GLN A 57 22.75 -13.82 7.73
N ASP A 58 21.68 -14.53 7.37
CA ASP A 58 21.50 -15.95 7.71
C ASP A 58 22.18 -16.90 6.70
N TYR A 59 22.49 -16.45 5.48
CA TYR A 59 23.04 -17.26 4.39
C TYR A 59 24.40 -16.77 3.86
N ASP A 60 25.36 -16.47 4.74
CA ASP A 60 26.76 -16.11 4.37
C ASP A 60 26.87 -14.98 3.32
N ASN A 61 25.98 -13.98 3.39
CA ASN A 61 25.84 -12.87 2.44
C ASN A 61 25.39 -13.27 1.02
N TRP A 62 24.81 -14.46 0.85
CA TRP A 62 24.21 -14.84 -0.42
C TRP A 62 22.84 -14.17 -0.59
N LEU A 63 22.58 -13.69 -1.80
CA LEU A 63 21.25 -13.21 -2.18
C LEU A 63 20.31 -14.41 -2.40
N PRO A 64 19.00 -14.26 -2.15
CA PRO A 64 18.05 -15.33 -2.41
C PRO A 64 18.02 -15.64 -3.91
N PRO A 65 18.06 -16.93 -4.31
CA PRO A 65 18.04 -17.29 -5.71
C PRO A 65 16.69 -16.90 -6.34
N ALA A 66 16.71 -16.41 -7.58
CA ALA A 66 15.50 -16.01 -8.32
C ALA A 66 14.42 -17.12 -8.30
N TYR A 67 14.86 -18.36 -8.50
CA TYR A 67 14.05 -19.57 -8.39
C TYR A 67 14.88 -20.71 -7.78
N CYS A 68 14.29 -21.40 -6.81
CA CYS A 68 14.84 -22.59 -6.18
C CYS A 68 14.19 -23.84 -6.80
N GLN A 69 14.95 -24.55 -7.64
CA GLN A 69 14.45 -25.76 -8.31
C GLN A 69 14.13 -26.90 -7.33
N PHE A 70 14.91 -27.02 -6.24
CA PHE A 70 14.73 -28.10 -5.26
C PHE A 70 13.49 -27.92 -4.36
N CYS A 71 13.07 -26.68 -4.13
CA CYS A 71 11.98 -26.34 -3.24
C CYS A 71 10.75 -25.76 -3.95
N ASP A 72 10.82 -25.62 -5.27
CA ASP A 72 9.79 -25.03 -6.15
C ASP A 72 9.26 -23.68 -5.66
N LYS A 73 10.18 -22.81 -5.25
CA LYS A 73 9.87 -21.47 -4.70
C LYS A 73 10.64 -20.39 -5.42
N TYR A 74 9.98 -19.25 -5.65
CA TYR A 74 10.64 -18.04 -6.12
C TYR A 74 11.31 -17.29 -4.98
N TRP A 75 12.26 -16.41 -5.29
CA TRP A 75 13.00 -15.60 -4.29
C TRP A 75 12.08 -14.94 -3.26
N VAL A 76 10.92 -14.46 -3.71
CA VAL A 76 9.96 -13.78 -2.86
C VAL A 76 9.33 -14.72 -1.82
N GLU A 77 9.11 -15.99 -2.19
CA GLU A 77 8.55 -17.02 -1.32
C GLU A 77 9.56 -17.58 -0.36
N ILE A 78 10.84 -17.53 -0.74
CA ILE A 78 11.97 -17.83 0.15
C ILE A 78 12.09 -16.77 1.24
N LEU A 79 11.70 -15.52 0.94
CA LEU A 79 11.72 -14.40 1.90
C LEU A 79 10.51 -14.32 2.83
N GLU A 80 9.47 -15.15 2.63
CA GLU A 80 8.27 -15.16 3.50
C GLU A 80 8.58 -15.17 5.02
N PRO A 81 9.52 -15.98 5.56
CA PRO A 81 9.83 -15.95 7.00
C PRO A 81 10.41 -14.61 7.49
N TYR A 82 11.03 -13.82 6.61
CA TYR A 82 11.62 -12.53 6.93
C TYR A 82 10.64 -11.35 6.70
N ILE A 83 9.51 -11.61 6.05
CA ILE A 83 8.47 -10.62 5.78
C ILE A 83 7.35 -10.80 6.80
N PHE A 84 7.11 -9.78 7.64
CA PHE A 84 6.07 -9.79 8.69
C PHE A 84 4.61 -9.94 8.20
N LYS A 85 4.37 -10.06 6.89
CA LYS A 85 3.06 -10.19 6.27
C LYS A 85 3.08 -11.33 5.26
N SER A 86 2.04 -12.17 5.26
CA SER A 86 1.96 -13.21 4.24
C SER A 86 1.86 -12.59 2.84
N ILE A 87 2.64 -13.18 1.95
CA ILE A 87 2.83 -12.82 0.55
C ILE A 87 1.88 -13.58 -0.39
N SER A 88 0.92 -14.31 0.19
CA SER A 88 -0.06 -15.11 -0.55
C SER A 88 -0.81 -14.28 -1.60
N PRO A 89 -1.07 -14.82 -2.81
CA PRO A 89 -1.83 -14.12 -3.86
C PRO A 89 -3.27 -13.82 -3.45
N LYS A 90 -3.81 -14.62 -2.53
CA LYS A 90 -5.16 -14.45 -1.97
C LYS A 90 -5.23 -13.39 -0.88
N GLN A 91 -4.08 -12.87 -0.42
CA GLN A 91 -4.02 -11.90 0.67
C GLN A 91 -4.32 -10.49 0.16
N LYS A 92 -5.31 -9.84 0.78
CA LYS A 92 -5.71 -8.46 0.45
C LYS A 92 -4.61 -7.42 0.77
N GLN A 93 -3.67 -7.73 1.66
CA GLN A 93 -2.60 -6.83 2.12
C GLN A 93 -1.22 -7.42 1.82
N ASN A 94 -0.97 -7.74 0.55
CA ASN A 94 0.32 -8.26 0.11
C ASN A 94 1.35 -7.11 -0.02
N PRO A 95 2.46 -7.12 0.75
CA PRO A 95 3.48 -6.06 0.67
C PRO A 95 4.15 -5.98 -0.71
N LEU A 96 4.12 -7.06 -1.48
CA LEU A 96 4.70 -7.16 -2.83
C LEU A 96 3.89 -6.43 -3.89
N ILE A 97 2.68 -5.96 -3.56
CA ILE A 97 1.81 -5.23 -4.47
C ILE A 97 1.76 -3.77 -4.03
N CYS A 98 2.09 -2.86 -4.93
CA CYS A 98 1.95 -1.43 -4.69
C CYS A 98 0.49 -1.02 -4.91
N PRO A 99 -0.20 -0.39 -3.93
CA PRO A 99 -1.56 0.13 -4.14
C PRO A 99 -1.71 1.18 -5.26
N SER A 100 -0.60 1.69 -5.79
CA SER A 100 -0.59 2.58 -6.96
C SER A 100 -0.48 1.85 -8.29
N ASP A 101 -0.04 0.58 -8.30
CA ASP A 101 -0.06 -0.23 -9.52
C ASP A 101 -1.51 -0.60 -9.87
N LYS A 102 -1.87 -0.47 -11.15
CA LYS A 102 -3.22 -0.73 -11.63
C LYS A 102 -3.45 -2.20 -11.97
N ASN A 103 -2.39 -2.91 -12.33
CA ASN A 103 -2.52 -4.26 -12.86
C ASN A 103 -2.53 -5.31 -11.74
N HIS A 104 -1.99 -4.99 -10.56
CA HIS A 104 -1.96 -5.85 -9.37
C HIS A 104 -1.49 -7.28 -9.70
N ILE A 105 -0.58 -7.40 -10.68
CA ILE A 105 -0.18 -8.70 -11.21
C ILE A 105 0.70 -9.37 -10.17
N TRP A 106 0.22 -10.47 -9.61
CA TRP A 106 1.01 -11.27 -8.68
C TRP A 106 2.24 -11.84 -9.39
N ARG A 107 3.43 -11.67 -8.79
CA ARG A 107 4.75 -11.96 -9.39
C ARG A 107 5.10 -11.16 -10.66
N GLY A 108 4.30 -10.18 -11.08
CA GLY A 108 4.58 -9.30 -12.23
C GLY A 108 5.44 -8.07 -11.89
N THR A 109 5.39 -7.03 -12.73
CA THR A 109 6.11 -5.74 -12.59
C THR A 109 5.60 -4.90 -11.42
N ASN A 110 5.67 -5.39 -10.19
CA ASN A 110 5.39 -4.61 -8.99
C ASN A 110 6.71 -4.10 -8.41
N TYR A 111 6.77 -2.79 -8.15
CA TYR A 111 7.99 -2.09 -7.68
C TYR A 111 9.23 -2.24 -8.57
N ILE A 112 9.08 -2.61 -9.86
CA ILE A 112 10.20 -2.94 -10.78
C ILE A 112 10.95 -4.24 -10.38
N TYR A 113 10.56 -4.90 -9.28
CA TYR A 113 11.06 -6.21 -8.90
C TYR A 113 10.11 -7.28 -9.44
N ASN A 114 10.52 -7.94 -10.51
CA ASN A 114 9.74 -9.05 -11.04
C ASN A 114 9.95 -10.30 -10.16
N GLY A 115 8.86 -10.95 -9.75
CA GLY A 115 8.93 -12.20 -8.97
C GLY A 115 9.66 -13.33 -9.72
N TYR A 116 9.72 -13.26 -11.05
CA TYR A 116 10.36 -14.24 -11.92
C TYR A 116 11.86 -13.99 -12.16
N TYR A 117 12.31 -12.74 -12.24
CA TYR A 117 13.67 -12.41 -12.69
C TYR A 117 14.68 -12.17 -11.56
N GLY A 118 14.25 -12.23 -10.29
CA GLY A 118 15.14 -11.89 -9.17
C GLY A 118 15.64 -10.44 -9.27
N PHE A 119 16.69 -10.14 -8.50
CA PHE A 119 17.41 -8.86 -8.56
C PHE A 119 18.27 -8.76 -9.82
#